data_AF-A0A2T3IR46-F1
#
_entry.id   AF-A0A2T3IR46-F1
#
_cell.length_a   1.000
_cell.length_b   1.000
_cell.length_c   1.000
_cell.angle_alpha   90.00
_cell.angle_beta   90.00
_cell.angle_gamma   90.00
#
_symmetry.space_group_name_H-M   'P 1'
#
loop_
_entity.id
_entity.type
_entity.pdbx_description
1 polymer ?
#
loop_
_entity_poly.entity_id
_entity_poly.type
_entity_poly.pdbx_seq_one_letter_code
_entity_poly.pdbx_strand_id
1 'polypeptide(L)'
;MTFEQWAVIADLYTPIIVIVCVICMLLAGRQHGLKDGLLQLGGVVLSAVFIYAIMFIDNVIGIWPAFDLDYSTHTAIGLVFIGYFMVYRPKLSVLMILSMIGYAALMMHQKYHTLADIMTTTICVMPVILLCQYKLAAIAKR
;
A
#
# COMPACT_ATOMS: atom_id res chain seq x y z
N MET A 1 -1.41 -25.03 10.43
CA MET A 1 -1.47 -23.83 11.29
C MET A 1 -2.90 -23.60 11.73
N THR A 2 -3.10 -23.10 12.93
CA THR A 2 -4.42 -22.70 13.44
C THR A 2 -4.87 -21.39 12.76
N PHE A 3 -6.17 -21.09 12.84
CA PHE A 3 -6.73 -19.84 12.33
C PHE A 3 -6.04 -18.60 12.96
N GLU A 4 -5.74 -18.66 14.26
CA GLU A 4 -5.01 -17.62 14.99
C GLU A 4 -3.56 -17.44 14.49
N GLN A 5 -2.88 -18.54 14.14
CA GLN A 5 -1.52 -18.45 13.59
C GLN A 5 -1.52 -17.77 12.22
N TRP A 6 -2.54 -18.01 11.39
CA TRP A 6 -2.71 -17.31 10.12
C TRP A 6 -3.03 -15.83 10.31
N ALA A 7 -3.81 -15.47 11.34
CA ALA A 7 -4.09 -14.08 11.69
C ALA A 7 -2.80 -13.33 12.04
N VAL A 8 -1.94 -13.92 12.88
CA VAL A 8 -0.64 -13.33 13.22
C VAL A 8 0.23 -13.11 11.99
N ILE A 9 0.23 -14.05 11.03
CA ILE A 9 0.97 -13.89 9.78
C ILE A 9 0.39 -12.74 8.95
N ALA A 10 -0.93 -12.61 8.89
CA ALA A 10 -1.59 -11.52 8.18
C ALA A 10 -1.25 -10.15 8.81
N ASP A 11 -1.23 -10.07 10.13
CA ASP A 11 -0.95 -8.84 10.87
C ASP A 11 0.53 -8.42 10.75
N LEU A 12 1.44 -9.38 10.57
CA LEU A 12 2.86 -9.13 10.35
C LEU A 12 3.19 -8.62 8.94
N TYR A 13 2.32 -8.85 7.95
CA TYR A 13 2.61 -8.47 6.56
C TYR A 13 2.89 -6.96 6.42
N THR A 14 2.00 -6.12 6.96
CA THR A 14 2.11 -4.66 6.88
C THR A 14 3.39 -4.10 7.54
N PRO A 15 3.74 -4.44 8.80
CA PRO A 15 4.96 -3.95 9.40
C PRO A 15 6.23 -4.43 8.67
N ILE A 16 6.22 -5.67 8.12
CA ILE A 16 7.36 -6.16 7.33
C ILE A 16 7.57 -5.31 6.08
N ILE A 17 6.51 -5.07 5.29
CA ILE A 17 6.64 -4.28 4.06
C ILE A 17 7.05 -2.82 4.34
N VAL A 18 6.56 -2.24 5.44
CA VAL A 18 6.99 -0.91 5.93
C VAL A 18 8.49 -0.90 6.22
N ILE A 19 9.00 -1.88 6.97
CA ILE A 19 10.43 -1.98 7.31
C ILE A 19 11.28 -2.07 6.04
N VAL A 20 10.89 -2.92 5.09
CA VAL A 20 11.62 -3.06 3.81
C VAL A 20 11.61 -1.74 3.02
N CYS A 21 10.48 -1.02 3.00
CA CYS A 21 10.38 0.29 2.38
C CYS A 21 11.33 1.30 3.03
N VAL A 22 11.32 1.40 4.36
CA VAL A 22 12.18 2.33 5.13
C VAL A 22 13.65 2.02 4.88
N ILE A 23 14.07 0.75 4.92
CA ILE A 23 15.44 0.34 4.59
C ILE A 23 15.80 0.82 3.17
N CYS A 24 14.92 0.59 2.19
CA CYS A 24 15.16 1.01 0.82
C CYS A 24 15.28 2.54 0.65
N MET A 25 14.50 3.32 1.41
CA MET A 25 14.55 4.79 1.41
C MET A 25 15.84 5.30 2.06
N LEU A 26 16.25 4.71 3.19
CA LEU A 26 17.51 5.05 3.87
C LEU A 26 18.71 4.77 2.97
N LEU A 27 18.72 3.62 2.28
CA LEU A 27 19.75 3.30 1.29
C LEU A 27 19.74 4.27 0.11
N ALA A 28 18.56 4.69 -0.37
CA ALA A 28 18.44 5.72 -1.41
C ALA A 28 19.06 7.05 -0.95
N GLY A 29 18.68 7.52 0.25
CA GLY A 29 19.19 8.77 0.81
C GLY A 29 20.70 8.78 1.01
N ARG A 30 21.30 7.62 1.34
CA ARG A 30 22.76 7.47 1.43
C ARG A 30 23.46 7.47 0.07
N GLN A 31 22.83 6.95 -0.97
CA GLN A 31 23.43 6.81 -2.31
C GLN A 31 23.21 8.04 -3.21
N HIS A 32 22.05 8.67 -3.10
CA HIS A 32 21.60 9.74 -4.01
C HIS A 32 21.33 11.08 -3.28
N GLY A 33 21.56 11.13 -1.97
CA GLY A 33 21.41 12.32 -1.13
C GLY A 33 20.07 12.37 -0.39
N LEU A 34 20.05 13.10 0.72
CA LEU A 34 18.91 13.15 1.65
C LEU A 34 17.61 13.64 0.97
N LYS A 35 17.71 14.54 -0.01
CA LYS A 35 16.56 15.05 -0.78
C LYS A 35 15.78 13.92 -1.46
N ASP A 36 16.46 12.94 -2.04
CA ASP A 36 15.81 11.82 -2.74
C ASP A 36 15.03 10.93 -1.75
N GLY A 37 15.64 10.59 -0.61
CA GLY A 37 14.96 9.85 0.46
C GLY A 37 13.75 10.58 1.04
N LEU A 38 13.84 11.91 1.22
CA LEU A 38 12.73 12.73 1.72
C LEU A 38 11.57 12.83 0.71
N LEU A 39 11.85 12.91 -0.59
CA LEU A 39 10.81 12.92 -1.62
C LEU A 39 10.11 11.56 -1.74
N GLN A 40 10.85 10.46 -1.60
CA GLN A 40 10.28 9.11 -1.51
C GLN A 40 9.35 8.96 -0.30
N LEU A 41 9.82 9.40 0.87
CA LEU A 41 9.02 9.42 2.09
C LEU A 41 7.77 10.29 1.91
N GLY A 42 7.92 11.49 1.34
CA GLY A 42 6.80 12.38 1.04
C GLY A 42 5.76 11.74 0.13
N GLY A 43 6.18 10.93 -0.84
CA GLY A 43 5.27 10.22 -1.75
C GLY A 43 4.45 9.17 -1.02
N VAL A 44 5.11 8.38 -0.17
CA VAL A 44 4.45 7.38 0.69
C VAL A 44 3.51 8.03 1.70
N VAL A 45 3.94 9.09 2.38
CA VAL A 45 3.11 9.82 3.36
C VAL A 45 1.89 10.44 2.68
N LEU A 46 2.07 11.09 1.53
CA LEU A 46 0.96 11.68 0.77
C LEU A 46 -0.04 10.61 0.32
N SER A 47 0.45 9.48 -0.19
CA SER A 47 -0.41 8.33 -0.53
C SER A 47 -1.15 7.76 0.69
N ALA A 48 -0.48 7.65 1.84
CA ALA A 48 -1.10 7.19 3.08
C ALA A 48 -2.20 8.14 3.56
N VAL A 49 -1.95 9.45 3.58
CA VAL A 49 -2.95 10.46 3.90
C VAL A 49 -4.16 10.36 2.97
N PHE A 50 -3.91 10.18 1.67
CA PHE A 50 -4.98 10.01 0.68
C PHE A 50 -5.88 8.80 0.97
N ILE A 51 -5.32 7.60 1.21
CA ILE A 51 -6.15 6.42 1.46
C ILE A 51 -7.00 6.56 2.74
N TYR A 52 -6.45 7.16 3.80
CA TYR A 52 -7.20 7.39 5.03
C TYR A 52 -8.25 8.49 4.88
N ALA A 53 -8.01 9.48 4.01
CA ALA A 53 -9.05 10.45 3.64
C ALA A 53 -10.20 9.78 2.89
N ILE A 54 -9.92 8.84 1.97
CA ILE A 54 -10.97 8.05 1.30
C ILE A 54 -11.73 7.19 2.29
N MET A 55 -11.05 6.48 3.19
CA MET A 55 -11.69 5.71 4.26
C MET A 55 -12.58 6.60 5.14
N PHE A 56 -12.10 7.79 5.51
CA PHE A 56 -12.89 8.76 6.28
C PHE A 56 -14.15 9.20 5.52
N ILE A 57 -14.02 9.53 4.24
CA ILE A 57 -15.17 9.89 3.38
C ILE A 57 -16.16 8.72 3.33
N ASP A 58 -15.68 7.51 3.07
CA ASP A 58 -16.51 6.31 3.01
C ASP A 58 -17.27 6.08 4.33
N ASN A 59 -16.62 6.23 5.47
CA ASN A 59 -17.28 6.12 6.78
C ASN A 59 -18.37 7.19 7.02
N VAL A 60 -18.30 8.34 6.34
CA VAL A 60 -19.28 9.42 6.48
C VAL A 60 -20.46 9.26 5.53
N ILE A 61 -20.23 8.84 4.28
CA ILE A 61 -21.27 8.80 3.24
C ILE A 61 -21.63 7.40 2.75
N GLY A 62 -20.95 6.36 3.21
CA GLY A 62 -21.24 4.94 2.95
C GLY A 62 -21.11 4.54 1.48
N ILE A 63 -19.99 4.87 0.82
CA ILE A 63 -19.79 4.53 -0.60
C ILE A 63 -19.74 3.01 -0.79
N TRP A 64 -18.87 2.30 -0.07
CA TRP A 64 -18.76 0.84 -0.12
C TRP A 64 -20.00 0.15 0.45
N PRO A 65 -20.50 0.55 1.64
CA PRO A 65 -21.74 -0.01 2.20
C PRO A 65 -22.96 0.11 1.29
N ALA A 66 -23.06 1.14 0.43
CA ALA A 66 -24.15 1.26 -0.54
C ALA A 66 -24.21 0.12 -1.58
N PHE A 67 -23.14 -0.68 -1.69
CA PHE A 67 -23.05 -1.86 -2.55
C PHE A 67 -22.86 -3.17 -1.76
N ASP A 68 -23.14 -3.18 -0.46
CA ASP A 68 -22.86 -4.30 0.46
C ASP A 68 -21.37 -4.71 0.48
N LEU A 69 -20.48 -3.75 0.28
CA LEU A 69 -19.02 -3.91 0.33
C LEU A 69 -18.40 -3.20 1.54
N ASP A 70 -17.13 -3.49 1.78
CA ASP A 70 -16.31 -2.83 2.81
C ASP A 70 -14.99 -2.30 2.22
N TYR A 71 -14.58 -1.11 2.64
CA TYR A 71 -13.30 -0.53 2.24
C TYR A 71 -12.14 -1.29 2.91
N SER A 72 -11.28 -1.92 2.12
CA SER A 72 -10.18 -2.71 2.68
C SER A 72 -8.98 -1.84 3.04
N THR A 73 -8.90 -1.46 4.32
CA THR A 73 -7.74 -0.72 4.85
C THR A 73 -6.43 -1.48 4.71
N HIS A 74 -6.45 -2.81 4.89
CA HIS A 74 -5.31 -3.70 4.65
C HIS A 74 -4.84 -3.65 3.19
N THR A 75 -5.77 -3.71 2.23
CA THR A 75 -5.43 -3.54 0.82
C THR A 75 -4.88 -2.16 0.54
N ALA A 76 -5.56 -1.11 1.01
CA ALA A 76 -5.18 0.27 0.73
C ALA A 76 -3.76 0.61 1.24
N ILE A 77 -3.44 0.25 2.48
CA ILE A 77 -2.11 0.51 3.04
C ILE A 77 -1.03 -0.35 2.37
N GLY A 78 -1.34 -1.62 2.03
CA GLY A 78 -0.45 -2.47 1.26
C GLY A 78 -0.10 -1.82 -0.08
N LEU A 79 -1.10 -1.31 -0.80
CA LEU A 79 -0.93 -0.66 -2.10
C LEU A 79 -0.09 0.61 -2.05
N VAL A 80 -0.09 1.36 -0.94
CA VAL A 80 0.83 2.51 -0.76
C VAL A 80 2.29 2.05 -0.91
N PHE A 81 2.64 0.93 -0.27
CA PHE A 81 4.00 0.38 -0.32
C PHE A 81 4.28 -0.38 -1.61
N ILE A 82 3.30 -1.07 -2.20
CA ILE A 82 3.45 -1.64 -3.55
C ILE A 82 3.71 -0.54 -4.58
N GLY A 83 2.99 0.57 -4.51
CA GLY A 83 3.24 1.76 -5.31
C GLY A 83 4.69 2.22 -5.18
N TYR A 84 5.23 2.21 -3.97
CA TYR A 84 6.63 2.60 -3.72
C TYR A 84 7.60 1.69 -4.48
N PHE A 85 7.41 0.38 -4.42
CA PHE A 85 8.26 -0.55 -5.15
C PHE A 85 8.11 -0.43 -6.67
N MET A 86 6.89 -0.20 -7.17
CA MET A 86 6.65 0.03 -8.60
C MET A 86 7.39 1.27 -9.11
N VAL A 87 7.36 2.37 -8.35
CA VAL A 87 7.89 3.68 -8.78
C VAL A 87 9.41 3.79 -8.54
N TYR A 88 9.88 3.43 -7.35
CA TYR A 88 11.26 3.73 -6.91
C TYR A 88 12.19 2.51 -6.97
N ARG A 89 11.64 1.30 -6.93
CA ARG A 89 12.42 0.03 -6.88
C ARG A 89 11.88 -1.02 -7.86
N PRO A 90 11.79 -0.72 -9.18
CA PRO A 90 11.12 -1.58 -10.15
C PRO A 90 11.67 -3.01 -10.21
N LYS A 91 12.95 -3.22 -9.90
CA LYS A 91 13.57 -4.56 -9.81
C LYS A 91 12.94 -5.45 -8.73
N LEU A 92 12.42 -4.86 -7.65
CA LEU A 92 11.74 -5.57 -6.57
C LEU A 92 10.20 -5.58 -6.73
N SER A 93 9.67 -4.79 -7.66
CA SER A 93 8.22 -4.59 -7.80
C SER A 93 7.45 -5.88 -8.04
N VAL A 94 7.94 -6.76 -8.92
CA VAL A 94 7.27 -8.03 -9.24
C VAL A 94 7.15 -8.91 -7.98
N LEU A 95 8.23 -9.04 -7.21
CA LEU A 95 8.22 -9.81 -5.97
C LEU A 95 7.20 -9.25 -4.96
N MET A 96 7.15 -7.92 -4.84
CA MET A 96 6.24 -7.25 -3.91
C MET A 96 4.78 -7.34 -4.37
N ILE A 97 4.51 -7.26 -5.68
CA ILE A 97 3.17 -7.48 -6.23
C ILE A 97 2.72 -8.92 -5.96
N LEU A 98 3.59 -9.90 -6.17
CA LEU A 98 3.28 -11.30 -5.85
C LEU A 98 3.03 -11.50 -4.35
N SER A 99 3.77 -10.80 -3.48
CA SER A 99 3.51 -10.86 -2.04
C SER A 99 2.15 -10.26 -1.67
N MET A 100 1.72 -9.19 -2.35
CA MET A 100 0.39 -8.59 -2.17
C MET A 100 -0.73 -9.53 -2.64
N ILE A 101 -0.52 -10.27 -3.73
CA ILE A 101 -1.48 -11.30 -4.17
C ILE A 101 -1.61 -12.40 -3.12
N GLY A 102 -0.47 -12.84 -2.54
CA GLY A 102 -0.48 -13.79 -1.42
C GLY A 102 -1.20 -13.23 -0.19
N TYR A 103 -0.99 -11.95 0.12
CA TYR A 103 -1.68 -11.29 1.23
C TYR A 103 -3.18 -11.16 0.99
N ALA A 104 -3.61 -10.86 -0.25
CA ALA A 104 -5.02 -10.85 -0.63
C ALA A 104 -5.68 -12.22 -0.43
N ALA A 105 -5.00 -13.31 -0.84
CA ALA A 105 -5.48 -14.66 -0.59
C ALA A 105 -5.58 -14.95 0.92
N LEU A 106 -4.64 -14.47 1.73
CA LEU A 106 -4.66 -14.63 3.18
C LEU A 106 -5.80 -13.83 3.84
N MET A 107 -6.07 -12.59 3.40
CA MET A 107 -7.21 -11.80 3.88
C MET A 107 -8.55 -12.49 3.59
N MET A 108 -8.69 -13.10 2.42
CA MET A 108 -9.86 -13.90 2.07
C MET A 108 -9.98 -15.17 2.92
N HIS A 109 -8.86 -15.86 3.17
CA HIS A 109 -8.82 -17.04 4.04
C HIS A 109 -9.25 -16.71 5.47
N GLN A 110 -8.77 -15.59 6.01
CA GLN A 110 -9.11 -15.09 7.34
C GLN A 110 -10.47 -14.39 7.42
N LYS A 111 -11.20 -14.30 6.29
CA LYS A 111 -12.50 -13.61 6.19
C LYS A 111 -12.44 -12.14 6.62
N TYR A 112 -11.29 -11.50 6.44
CA TYR A 112 -11.14 -10.07 6.70
C TYR A 112 -11.86 -9.25 5.63
N HIS A 113 -11.67 -9.64 4.37
CA HIS A 113 -12.29 -8.98 3.22
C HIS A 113 -12.61 -9.97 2.11
N THR A 114 -13.64 -9.67 1.35
CA THR A 114 -13.99 -10.38 0.12
C THR A 114 -13.08 -9.96 -1.03
N LEU A 115 -13.10 -10.74 -2.13
CA LEU A 115 -12.42 -10.34 -3.36
C LEU A 115 -12.96 -9.02 -3.91
N ALA A 116 -14.26 -8.75 -3.76
CA ALA A 116 -14.89 -7.53 -4.24
C ALA A 116 -14.38 -6.30 -3.47
N ASP A 117 -14.27 -6.38 -2.14
CA ASP A 117 -13.69 -5.34 -1.28
C ASP A 117 -12.26 -5.00 -1.72
N ILE A 118 -11.42 -6.02 -1.91
CA ILE A 118 -10.02 -5.89 -2.32
C ILE A 118 -9.92 -5.25 -3.71
N MET A 119 -10.69 -5.73 -4.69
CA MET A 119 -10.64 -5.25 -6.07
C MET A 119 -11.15 -3.82 -6.20
N THR A 120 -12.28 -3.50 -5.60
CA THR A 120 -12.86 -2.15 -5.64
C THR A 120 -11.95 -1.14 -4.92
N THR A 121 -11.44 -1.49 -3.75
CA THR A 121 -10.44 -0.67 -3.04
C THR A 121 -9.24 -0.41 -3.94
N THR A 122 -8.68 -1.45 -4.56
CA THR A 122 -7.51 -1.35 -5.45
C THR A 122 -7.76 -0.41 -6.62
N ILE A 123 -8.88 -0.60 -7.34
CA ILE A 123 -9.25 0.20 -8.51
C ILE A 123 -9.41 1.68 -8.12
N CYS A 124 -10.02 1.97 -6.98
CA CYS A 124 -10.24 3.33 -6.53
C CYS A 124 -8.95 4.04 -6.07
N VAL A 125 -8.08 3.37 -5.32
CA VAL A 125 -6.95 4.05 -4.66
C VAL A 125 -5.65 4.00 -5.46
N MET A 126 -5.37 2.89 -6.15
CA MET A 126 -4.07 2.66 -6.78
C MET A 126 -3.68 3.71 -7.84
N PRO A 127 -4.58 4.19 -8.72
CA PRO A 127 -4.23 5.21 -9.70
C PRO A 127 -3.70 6.50 -9.06
N VAL A 128 -4.34 6.94 -7.97
CA VAL A 128 -3.95 8.17 -7.26
C VAL A 128 -2.67 7.96 -6.45
N ILE A 129 -2.50 6.80 -5.83
CA ILE A 129 -1.23 6.42 -5.17
C ILE A 129 -0.07 6.52 -6.16
N LEU A 130 -0.20 5.89 -7.33
CA LEU A 130 0.83 5.92 -8.37
C LEU A 130 1.07 7.35 -8.86
N LEU A 131 0.02 8.13 -9.09
CA LEU A 131 0.14 9.52 -9.51
C LEU A 131 0.97 10.34 -8.52
N CYS A 132 0.64 10.29 -7.22
CA CYS A 132 1.37 10.99 -6.16
C CYS A 132 2.85 10.63 -6.16
N GLN A 133 3.16 9.34 -6.22
CA GLN A 133 4.53 8.86 -6.11
C GLN A 133 5.34 9.12 -7.38
N TYR A 134 4.79 8.91 -8.58
CA TYR A 134 5.46 9.27 -9.83
C TYR A 134 5.76 10.76 -9.92
N LYS A 135 4.86 11.64 -9.44
CA LYS A 135 5.09 13.09 -9.42
C LYS A 135 6.29 13.46 -8.55
N LEU A 136 6.41 12.89 -7.35
CA LEU A 136 7.56 13.18 -6.49
C LEU A 136 8.85 12.52 -6.99
N ALA A 137 8.77 11.32 -7.57
CA ALA A 137 9.90 10.68 -8.24
C ALA A 137 10.45 11.53 -9.39
N ALA A 138 9.57 12.17 -10.17
CA ALA A 138 9.96 13.06 -11.26
C ALA A 138 10.65 14.34 -10.75
N ILE A 139 10.25 14.85 -9.57
CA ILE A 139 10.91 15.99 -8.92
C ILE A 139 12.28 15.61 -8.39
N ALA A 140 12.46 14.39 -7.88
CA ALA A 140 13.75 13.92 -7.37
C ALA A 140 14.82 13.78 -8.46
N LYS A 141 14.41 13.46 -9.70
CA LYS A 141 15.29 13.36 -10.87
C LYS A 141 15.68 14.72 -11.48
N ARG A 142 15.15 15.82 -10.96
CA ARG A 142 15.49 17.20 -11.34
C ARG A 142 16.44 17.82 -10.31
#